data_AF-A0A8H7TDT7-F1
#
_entry.id   AF-A0A8H7TDT7-F1
#
_cell.length_a   1.000
_cell.length_b   1.000
_cell.length_c   1.000
_cell.angle_alpha   90.00
_cell.angle_beta   90.00
_cell.angle_gamma   90.00
#
_symmetry.space_group_name_H-M   'P 1'
#
loop_
_entity.id
_entity.type
_entity.pdbx_description
1 polymer ?
#
loop_
_entity_poly.entity_id
_entity_poly.type
_entity_poly.pdbx_seq_one_letter_code
_entity_poly.pdbx_strand_id
1 'polypeptide(L)'
;MSETLLKNEAYDLTNINDDAIEEYVSKFSQPGGLRSMFNIYRATEPNLKANTETAKTKLKLPLLAVGSQAFIGEEVKRQMERVANNVEYQELKFGHQLAEECPDLLADLYLSFLKKL
;
A
#
# COMPACT_ATOMS: atom_id res chain seq x y z
N MET A 1 12.13 6.56 -14.75
CA MET A 1 11.44 5.29 -14.44
C MET A 1 10.66 5.39 -13.13
N SER A 2 11.28 5.83 -12.03
CA SER A 2 10.58 6.01 -10.73
C SER A 2 9.63 7.22 -10.71
N GLU A 3 10.02 8.37 -11.26
CA GLU A 3 9.15 9.56 -11.35
C GLU A 3 7.82 9.25 -12.06
N THR A 4 7.92 8.57 -13.20
CA THR A 4 6.76 8.17 -14.00
C THR A 4 5.86 7.17 -13.26
N LEU A 5 6.42 6.28 -12.43
CA LEU A 5 5.63 5.29 -11.71
C LEU A 5 4.80 5.95 -10.60
N LEU A 6 5.43 6.77 -9.76
CA LEU A 6 4.78 7.39 -8.60
C LEU A 6 3.66 8.35 -9.02
N LYS A 7 3.94 9.19 -10.04
CA LYS A 7 2.94 10.11 -10.60
C LYS A 7 1.84 9.37 -11.36
N ASN A 8 2.14 8.38 -12.21
CA ASN A 8 1.11 7.72 -13.01
C ASN A 8 0.09 6.89 -12.21
N GLU A 9 0.44 6.48 -10.99
CA GLU A 9 -0.46 5.74 -10.12
C GLU A 9 -1.22 6.65 -9.13
N ALA A 10 -0.95 7.96 -9.14
CA ALA A 10 -1.69 8.95 -8.35
C ALA A 10 -2.99 9.36 -9.06
N TYR A 11 -4.01 9.74 -8.28
CA TYR A 11 -5.26 10.26 -8.84
C TYR A 11 -5.11 11.71 -9.34
N ASP A 12 -4.40 12.53 -8.57
CA ASP A 12 -4.01 13.88 -8.95
C ASP A 12 -2.49 14.01 -8.86
N LEU A 13 -1.86 14.27 -10.01
CA LEU A 13 -0.41 14.36 -10.15
C LEU A 13 0.19 15.50 -9.32
N THR A 14 -0.62 16.51 -8.99
CA THR A 14 -0.18 17.66 -8.19
C THR A 14 -0.07 17.35 -6.71
N ASN A 15 -0.64 16.22 -6.25
CA ASN A 15 -0.49 15.77 -4.88
C ASN A 15 0.88 15.13 -4.60
N ILE A 16 1.64 14.80 -5.64
CA ILE A 16 2.99 14.26 -5.49
C ILE A 16 3.99 15.40 -5.66
N ASN A 17 4.50 15.89 -4.53
CA ASN A 17 5.47 16.98 -4.52
C ASN A 17 6.78 16.57 -5.20
N ASP A 18 7.46 17.55 -5.81
CA ASP A 18 8.70 17.28 -6.55
C ASP A 18 9.86 16.83 -5.64
N ASP A 19 9.89 17.27 -4.39
CA ASP A 19 10.90 16.82 -3.40
C ASP A 19 10.73 15.34 -3.03
N ALA A 20 9.49 14.84 -2.93
CA ALA A 20 9.21 13.42 -2.76
C ALA A 20 9.76 12.61 -3.95
N ILE A 21 9.55 13.11 -5.18
CA ILE A 21 10.06 12.46 -6.40
C ILE A 21 11.59 12.42 -6.40
N GLU A 22 12.23 13.53 -6.08
CA GLU A 22 13.69 13.62 -5.99
C GLU A 22 14.25 12.61 -4.98
N GLU A 23 13.60 12.47 -3.82
CA GLU A 23 13.99 11.50 -2.78
C GLU A 23 13.85 10.06 -3.30
N TYR A 24 12.69 9.68 -3.86
CA TYR A 24 12.48 8.33 -4.40
C TYR A 24 13.47 8.00 -5.55
N VAL A 25 13.68 8.93 -6.48
CA VAL A 25 14.66 8.79 -7.57
C VAL A 25 16.07 8.60 -7.00
N SER A 26 16.45 9.41 -6.02
CA SER A 26 17.76 9.35 -5.37
C SER A 26 17.99 7.99 -4.70
N LYS A 27 16.99 7.47 -3.97
CA LYS A 27 17.09 6.17 -3.29
C LYS A 27 17.17 5.00 -4.27
N PHE A 28 16.34 4.98 -5.32
CA PHE A 28 16.38 3.90 -6.30
C PHE A 28 17.63 3.93 -7.18
N SER A 29 18.26 5.10 -7.35
CA SER A 29 19.49 5.28 -8.12
C SER A 29 20.77 4.88 -7.37
N GLN A 30 20.70 4.65 -6.05
CA GLN A 30 21.84 4.14 -5.29
C GLN A 30 22.31 2.77 -5.81
N PRO A 31 23.60 2.40 -5.64
CA PRO A 31 24.10 1.08 -6.01
C PRO A 31 23.24 -0.06 -5.44
N GLY A 32 22.59 -0.81 -6.33
CA GLY A 32 21.69 -1.91 -5.96
C GLY A 32 20.25 -1.51 -5.62
N GLY A 33 19.86 -0.23 -5.68
CA GLY A 33 18.50 0.25 -5.39
C GLY A 33 17.44 -0.42 -6.27
N LEU A 34 17.59 -0.34 -7.60
CA LEU A 34 16.71 -1.03 -8.54
C LEU A 34 16.75 -2.56 -8.38
N ARG A 35 17.91 -3.15 -8.05
CA ARG A 35 18.01 -4.60 -7.80
C ARG A 35 17.11 -5.00 -6.62
N SER A 36 17.18 -4.26 -5.52
CA SER A 36 16.37 -4.48 -4.33
C SER A 36 14.88 -4.28 -4.62
N MET A 37 14.52 -3.20 -5.30
CA MET A 37 13.13 -2.94 -5.71
C MET A 37 12.57 -4.09 -6.55
N PHE A 38 13.31 -4.57 -7.56
CA PHE A 38 12.85 -5.66 -8.42
C PHE A 38 12.85 -7.04 -7.73
N ASN A 39 13.56 -7.21 -6.62
CA ASN A 39 13.60 -8.50 -5.92
C ASN A 39 12.25 -8.90 -5.32
N ILE A 40 11.38 -7.95 -4.96
CA ILE A 40 10.03 -8.27 -4.46
C ILE A 40 9.22 -9.02 -5.53
N TYR A 41 9.37 -8.64 -6.81
CA TYR A 41 8.72 -9.30 -7.93
C TYR A 41 9.40 -10.64 -8.28
N ARG A 42 10.74 -10.70 -8.22
CA ARG A 42 11.47 -11.97 -8.43
C ARG A 42 11.13 -13.03 -7.38
N ALA A 43 10.78 -12.60 -6.17
CA ALA A 43 10.38 -13.47 -5.08
C ALA A 43 8.89 -13.88 -5.11
N THR A 44 8.17 -13.67 -6.22
CA THR A 44 6.73 -13.97 -6.32
C THR A 44 6.40 -15.42 -5.93
N GLU A 45 7.11 -16.40 -6.49
CA GLU A 45 6.84 -17.82 -6.22
C GLU A 45 7.07 -18.22 -4.75
N PRO A 46 8.23 -17.93 -4.11
CA PRO A 46 8.41 -18.26 -2.70
C PRO A 46 7.44 -17.48 -1.79
N ASN A 47 7.11 -16.24 -2.12
CA ASN A 47 6.12 -15.46 -1.36
C ASN A 47 4.71 -16.05 -1.49
N LEU A 48 4.30 -16.49 -2.68
CA LEU A 48 3.01 -17.15 -2.88
C LEU A 48 2.90 -18.42 -2.04
N LYS A 49 3.95 -19.25 -2.01
CA LYS A 49 3.99 -20.45 -1.18
C LYS A 49 3.86 -20.11 0.31
N ALA A 50 4.65 -19.17 0.80
CA ALA A 50 4.62 -18.75 2.21
C ALA A 50 3.26 -18.13 2.61
N ASN A 51 2.71 -17.26 1.77
CA ASN A 51 1.42 -16.61 2.01
C ASN A 51 0.27 -17.64 1.98
N THR A 52 0.31 -18.61 1.07
CA THR A 52 -0.71 -19.66 1.00
C THR A 52 -0.71 -20.53 2.25
N GLU A 53 0.48 -20.89 2.77
CA GLU A 53 0.60 -21.68 3.98
C GLU A 53 0.15 -20.91 5.23
N THR A 54 0.57 -19.65 5.37
CA THR A 54 0.20 -18.80 6.52
C THR A 54 -1.28 -18.42 6.52
N ALA A 55 -1.88 -18.20 5.35
CA ALA A 55 -3.31 -17.90 5.20
C ALA A 55 -4.25 -19.03 5.64
N LYS A 56 -3.75 -20.25 5.89
CA LYS A 56 -4.55 -21.36 6.43
C LYS A 56 -5.10 -21.05 7.83
N THR A 57 -4.44 -20.18 8.59
CA THR A 57 -4.89 -19.72 9.90
C THR A 57 -5.23 -18.24 9.85
N LYS A 58 -6.51 -17.91 10.02
CA LYS A 58 -6.96 -16.52 10.00
C LYS A 58 -6.46 -15.72 11.21
N LEU A 59 -6.12 -14.46 10.96
CA LEU A 59 -5.86 -13.45 11.99
C LEU A 59 -7.11 -13.20 12.84
N LYS A 60 -6.93 -13.17 14.15
CA LYS A 60 -7.98 -12.91 15.15
C LYS A 60 -7.97 -11.46 15.67
N LEU A 61 -6.89 -10.73 15.41
CA LEU A 61 -6.75 -9.32 15.79
C LEU A 61 -7.69 -8.46 14.94
N PRO A 62 -8.16 -7.30 15.45
CA PRO A 62 -8.79 -6.29 14.62
C PRO A 62 -7.86 -5.85 13.49
N LEU A 63 -8.41 -5.74 12.28
CA LEU A 63 -7.68 -5.35 11.07
C LEU A 63 -8.43 -4.21 10.38
N LEU A 64 -7.73 -3.13 10.07
CA LEU A 64 -8.22 -2.08 9.19
C LEU A 64 -7.66 -2.28 7.78
N ALA A 65 -8.54 -2.48 6.81
CA ALA A 65 -8.23 -2.47 5.39
C ALA A 65 -8.52 -1.07 4.82
N VAL A 66 -7.54 -0.44 4.19
CA VAL A 66 -7.71 0.87 3.53
C VAL A 66 -7.52 0.68 2.03
N GLY A 67 -8.59 0.86 1.27
CA GLY A 67 -8.59 0.81 -0.19
C GLY A 67 -8.75 2.20 -0.80
N SER A 68 -8.52 2.30 -2.11
CA SER A 68 -8.71 3.55 -2.84
C SER A 68 -9.40 3.34 -4.18
N GLN A 69 -10.44 4.13 -4.44
CA GLN A 69 -11.36 3.98 -5.56
C GLN A 69 -10.67 4.15 -6.92
N ALA A 70 -9.72 5.08 -7.04
CA ALA A 70 -8.95 5.27 -8.28
C ALA A 70 -7.81 4.25 -8.44
N PHE A 71 -7.79 3.20 -7.61
CA PHE A 71 -6.87 2.08 -7.69
C PHE A 71 -7.65 0.76 -7.53
N ILE A 72 -7.26 -0.12 -6.61
CA ILE A 72 -7.88 -1.44 -6.45
C ILE A 72 -9.10 -1.47 -5.51
N GLY A 73 -9.48 -0.36 -4.89
CA GLY A 73 -10.75 -0.19 -4.15
C GLY A 73 -11.10 -1.32 -3.18
N GLU A 74 -12.31 -1.85 -3.31
CA GLU A 74 -12.86 -2.95 -2.49
C GLU A 74 -12.06 -4.26 -2.59
N GLU A 75 -11.15 -4.42 -3.56
CA GLU A 75 -10.29 -5.60 -3.63
C GLU A 75 -9.46 -5.78 -2.37
N VAL A 76 -9.03 -4.68 -1.74
CA VAL A 76 -8.28 -4.72 -0.48
C VAL A 76 -9.10 -5.42 0.60
N LYS A 77 -10.38 -5.05 0.73
CA LYS A 77 -11.31 -5.69 1.68
C LYS A 77 -11.44 -7.18 1.37
N ARG A 78 -11.73 -7.53 0.11
CA ARG A 78 -11.92 -8.92 -0.33
C ARG A 78 -10.70 -9.78 0.00
N GLN A 79 -9.49 -9.29 -0.24
CA GLN A 79 -8.27 -10.02 0.08
C GLN A 79 -8.06 -10.17 1.59
N MET A 80 -8.33 -9.12 2.38
CA MET A 80 -8.15 -9.18 3.83
C MET A 80 -9.17 -10.11 4.53
N GLU A 81 -10.42 -10.17 4.05
CA GLU A 81 -11.44 -11.10 4.59
C GLU A 81 -11.09 -12.59 4.38
N ARG A 82 -10.21 -12.90 3.41
CA ARG A 82 -9.67 -14.26 3.21
C ARG A 82 -8.72 -14.66 4.34
N VAL A 83 -8.02 -13.70 4.95
CA VAL A 83 -6.94 -13.95 5.91
C VAL A 83 -7.22 -13.47 7.33
N ALA A 84 -8.33 -12.75 7.56
CA ALA A 84 -8.73 -12.25 8.88
C ALA A 84 -10.23 -12.42 9.12
N ASN A 85 -10.64 -12.41 10.40
CA ASN A 85 -12.05 -12.50 10.79
C ASN A 85 -12.68 -11.14 11.16
N ASN A 86 -11.88 -10.17 11.61
CA ASN A 86 -12.36 -8.88 12.10
C ASN A 86 -11.81 -7.75 11.23
N VAL A 87 -12.43 -7.53 10.07
CA VAL A 87 -11.98 -6.55 9.07
C VAL A 87 -12.90 -5.34 9.09
N GLU A 88 -12.37 -4.19 9.54
CA GLU A 88 -12.92 -2.87 9.22
C GLU A 88 -12.39 -2.44 7.86
N TYR A 89 -13.22 -1.76 7.06
CA TYR A 89 -12.83 -1.27 5.74
C TYR A 89 -13.13 0.21 5.59
N GLN A 90 -12.16 0.95 5.07
CA GLN A 90 -12.33 2.32 4.62
C GLN A 90 -11.89 2.42 3.16
N GLU A 91 -12.72 3.05 2.33
CA GLU A 91 -12.34 3.43 0.98
C GLU A 91 -12.08 4.93 0.90
N LEU A 92 -11.00 5.31 0.23
CA LEU A 92 -10.66 6.69 -0.10
C LEU A 92 -10.78 6.91 -1.62
N LYS A 93 -10.73 8.16 -2.08
CA LYS A 93 -10.94 8.52 -3.50
C LYS A 93 -9.66 8.73 -4.32
N PHE A 94 -8.50 8.55 -3.71
CA PHE A 94 -7.20 8.90 -4.27
C PHE A 94 -6.62 7.75 -5.12
N GLY A 95 -5.40 7.89 -5.61
CA GLY A 95 -4.69 6.84 -6.34
C GLY A 95 -4.04 5.82 -5.40
N HIS A 96 -2.90 5.28 -5.83
CA HIS A 96 -2.14 4.28 -5.10
C HIS A 96 -1.35 4.88 -3.92
N GLN A 97 -0.90 6.13 -4.06
CA GLN A 97 0.12 6.72 -3.18
C GLN A 97 -0.52 7.49 -2.02
N LEU A 98 -1.42 6.85 -1.25
CA LEU A 98 -2.23 7.50 -0.21
C LEU A 98 -1.44 8.35 0.80
N ALA A 99 -0.21 7.94 1.12
CA ALA A 99 0.66 8.67 2.05
C ALA A 99 1.13 10.01 1.49
N GLU A 100 1.29 10.11 0.17
CA GLU A 100 1.60 11.37 -0.52
C GLU A 100 0.30 12.12 -0.89
N GLU A 101 -0.74 11.39 -1.31
CA GLU A 101 -1.96 12.01 -1.84
C GLU A 101 -2.89 12.58 -0.78
N CYS A 102 -2.92 11.99 0.42
CA CYS A 102 -3.77 12.44 1.51
C CYS A 102 -3.18 12.14 2.90
N PRO A 103 -1.96 12.64 3.21
CA PRO A 103 -1.22 12.29 4.42
C PRO A 103 -2.02 12.51 5.70
N ASP A 104 -2.65 13.67 5.86
CA ASP A 104 -3.39 14.03 7.08
C ASP A 104 -4.61 13.14 7.27
N LEU A 105 -5.39 12.92 6.20
CA LEU A 105 -6.57 12.06 6.24
C LEU A 105 -6.21 10.61 6.53
N LEU A 106 -5.14 10.10 5.91
CA LEU A 106 -4.66 8.75 6.14
C LEU A 106 -4.16 8.57 7.59
N ALA A 107 -3.43 9.55 8.11
CA ALA A 107 -2.95 9.55 9.49
C ALA A 107 -4.10 9.59 10.49
N ASP A 108 -5.09 10.46 10.29
CA ASP A 108 -6.28 10.54 11.14
C ASP A 108 -7.08 9.24 11.16
N LEU A 109 -7.20 8.58 10.00
CA LEU A 109 -7.85 7.29 9.88
C LEU A 109 -7.12 6.21 10.71
N TYR A 110 -5.79 6.12 10.58
CA TYR A 110 -4.98 5.19 11.35
C TYR A 110 -5.03 5.47 12.85
N LEU A 111 -4.87 6.74 13.26
CA LEU A 111 -4.95 7.13 14.67
C LEU A 111 -6.33 6.85 15.26
N SER A 112 -7.40 7.07 14.50
CA SER A 112 -8.76 6.76 14.93
C SER A 112 -8.97 5.27 15.14
N PHE A 113 -8.44 4.43 14.25
CA PHE A 113 -8.50 2.97 14.43
C PHE A 113 -7.69 2.50 15.63
N LEU A 114 -6.44 2.97 15.76
CA LEU A 114 -5.56 2.59 16.88
C LEU A 114 -6.13 2.97 18.25
N LYS A 115 -6.87 4.08 18.35
CA LYS A 115 -7.55 4.50 19.59
C LYS A 115 -8.73 3.61 19.99
N LYS A 116 -9.27 2.79 19.07
CA LYS A 116 -10.36 1.84 19.37
C LYS A 116 -9.84 0.49 19.88
N LEU A 117 -8.55 0.19 19.69
CA LEU A 117 -7.89 -1.05 20.13
C LEU A 117 -7.66 -1.05 21.64
#